data_AF-A0A6M3ZK43-F1
#
_entry.id   AF-A0A6M3ZK43-F1
#
_cell.length_a   1.000
_cell.length_b   1.000
_cell.length_c   1.000
_cell.angle_alpha   90.00
_cell.angle_beta   90.00
_cell.angle_gamma   90.00
#
_symmetry.space_group_name_H-M   'P 1'
#
loop_
_entity.id
_entity.type
_entity.pdbx_description
1 polymer ?
#
loop_
_entity_poly.entity_id
_entity_poly.type
_entity_poly.pdbx_seq_one_letter_code
_entity_poly.pdbx_strand_id
1 'polypeptide(L)'
;MGADKRKRHMDIYVRFLELIESIRDLPTLEPLEKKIFDHITMALHAEDSLSVTDVTGDASLGSPVTVHLRLKSLVAKGWIALSETEDGRRKQINLTEAAQQHLVKVSQCLIKAADSGRSR
;
A
#
# COMPACT_ATOMS: atom_id res chain seq x y z
N MET A 1 21.03 -9.64 32.49
CA MET A 1 20.89 -9.19 31.07
C MET A 1 19.65 -9.70 30.32
N GLY A 2 18.97 -10.79 30.71
CA GLY A 2 17.82 -11.32 29.95
C GLY A 2 16.46 -10.62 30.13
N ALA A 3 16.20 -10.02 31.29
CA ALA A 3 14.91 -9.38 31.58
C ALA A 3 14.70 -8.07 30.80
N ASP A 4 15.77 -7.27 30.65
CA ASP A 4 15.75 -5.97 29.97
C ASP A 4 15.53 -6.13 28.45
N LYS A 5 16.14 -7.18 27.86
CA LYS A 5 15.90 -7.55 26.46
C LYS A 5 14.45 -7.94 26.20
N ARG A 6 13.84 -8.74 27.09
CA ARG A 6 12.42 -9.12 26.97
C ARG A 6 11.50 -7.91 27.06
N LYS A 7 11.75 -6.99 28.01
CA LYS A 7 10.98 -5.76 28.15
C LYS A 7 11.03 -4.93 26.87
N ARG A 8 12.22 -4.72 26.29
CA ARG A 8 12.37 -4.02 25.00
C ARG A 8 11.59 -4.67 23.86
N HIS A 9 11.59 -6.00 23.75
CA HIS A 9 10.80 -6.69 22.71
C HIS A 9 9.29 -6.51 22.91
N MET A 10 8.81 -6.55 24.16
CA MET A 10 7.40 -6.27 24.48
C MET A 10 7.02 -4.83 24.14
N ASP A 11 7.88 -3.86 24.45
CA ASP A 11 7.64 -2.44 24.15
C ASP A 11 7.52 -2.20 22.63
N ILE A 12 8.33 -2.89 21.82
CA ILE A 12 8.22 -2.83 20.35
C ILE A 12 6.88 -3.41 19.88
N TYR A 13 6.46 -4.54 20.45
CA TYR A 13 5.18 -5.16 20.09
C TYR A 13 3.98 -4.29 20.48
N VAL A 14 4.01 -3.62 21.64
CA VAL A 14 2.96 -2.67 22.03
C VAL A 14 2.86 -1.51 21.04
N ARG A 15 3.99 -0.95 20.59
CA ARG A 15 3.98 0.11 19.55
C ARG A 15 3.40 -0.38 18.23
N PHE A 16 3.63 -1.64 17.87
CA PHE A 16 3.01 -2.25 16.69
C PHE A 16 1.48 -2.36 16.84
N LEU A 17 0.97 -2.70 18.03
CA LEU A 17 -0.47 -2.69 18.29
C LEU A 17 -1.06 -1.27 18.22
N GLU A 18 -0.38 -0.27 18.79
CA GLU A 18 -0.79 1.14 18.69
C GLU A 18 -0.86 1.61 17.23
N LEU A 19 0.09 1.17 16.39
CA LEU A 19 0.04 1.42 14.95
C LEU A 19 -1.22 0.80 14.32
N ILE A 20 -1.49 -0.48 14.57
CA ILE A 20 -2.68 -1.16 14.02
C ILE A 20 -3.96 -0.41 14.40
N GLU A 21 -4.09 0.00 15.66
CA GLU A 21 -5.24 0.78 16.13
C GLU A 21 -5.33 2.12 15.39
N SER A 22 -4.21 2.84 15.23
CA SER A 22 -4.19 4.17 14.61
C SER A 22 -4.55 4.20 13.12
N ILE A 23 -4.45 3.05 12.43
CA ILE A 23 -4.80 2.94 11.01
C ILE A 23 -6.14 2.24 10.77
N ARG A 24 -6.81 1.75 11.82
CA ARG A 24 -8.09 1.00 11.71
C ARG A 24 -9.19 1.83 11.04
N ASP A 25 -9.25 3.12 11.33
CA ASP A 25 -10.28 4.02 10.81
C ASP A 25 -9.93 4.60 9.43
N LEU A 26 -8.76 4.26 8.88
CA LEU A 26 -8.41 4.67 7.53
C LEU A 26 -9.15 3.81 6.50
N PRO A 27 -9.48 4.37 5.32
CA PRO A 27 -10.10 3.60 4.25
C PRO A 27 -9.27 2.36 3.91
N THR A 28 -9.91 1.20 3.97
CA THR A 28 -9.27 -0.09 3.68
C THR A 28 -9.78 -0.64 2.34
N LEU A 29 -8.87 -1.26 1.60
CA LEU A 29 -9.14 -1.96 0.36
C LEU A 29 -9.49 -3.42 0.64
N GLU A 30 -10.29 -4.04 -0.22
CA GLU A 30 -10.50 -5.50 -0.16
C GLU A 30 -9.15 -6.23 -0.27
N PRO A 31 -8.97 -7.43 0.31
CA PRO A 31 -7.66 -8.06 0.41
C PRO A 31 -6.89 -8.16 -0.91
N LEU A 32 -7.58 -8.51 -2.00
CA LEU A 32 -6.97 -8.58 -3.33
C LEU A 32 -6.71 -7.20 -3.95
N GLU A 33 -7.59 -6.24 -3.72
CA GLU A 33 -7.37 -4.85 -4.16
C GLU A 33 -6.15 -4.26 -3.45
N LYS A 34 -6.03 -4.52 -2.14
CA LYS A 34 -4.88 -4.13 -1.35
C LYS A 34 -3.59 -4.75 -1.88
N LYS A 35 -3.60 -6.06 -2.16
CA LYS A 35 -2.44 -6.75 -2.74
C LYS A 35 -1.98 -6.12 -4.05
N ILE A 36 -2.92 -5.84 -4.96
CA ILE A 36 -2.63 -5.20 -6.25
C ILE A 36 -2.13 -3.76 -6.05
N PHE A 37 -2.77 -2.99 -5.16
CA PHE A 37 -2.38 -1.62 -4.85
C PHE A 37 -0.98 -1.55 -4.23
N ASP A 38 -0.65 -2.44 -3.29
CA ASP A 38 0.67 -2.52 -2.67
C ASP A 38 1.75 -2.87 -3.72
N HIS A 39 1.47 -3.81 -4.62
CA HIS A 39 2.36 -4.15 -5.73
C HIS A 39 2.62 -2.95 -6.65
N ILE A 40 1.57 -2.23 -7.05
CA ILE A 40 1.69 -1.01 -7.86
C ILE A 40 2.51 0.05 -7.13
N THR A 41 2.24 0.26 -5.84
CA THR A 41 2.95 1.24 -5.01
C THR A 41 4.44 0.93 -4.93
N MET A 42 4.80 -0.35 -4.75
CA MET A 42 6.19 -0.79 -4.70
C MET A 42 6.93 -0.58 -6.03
N ALA A 43 6.30 -0.92 -7.16
CA ALA A 43 6.90 -0.74 -8.48
C ALA A 43 7.10 0.75 -8.81
N LEU A 44 6.08 1.59 -8.57
CA LEU A 44 6.19 3.04 -8.82
C LEU A 44 7.22 3.69 -7.90
N HIS A 45 7.39 3.22 -6.66
CA HIS A 45 8.46 3.66 -5.77
C HIS A 45 9.86 3.26 -6.29
N ALA A 46 9.97 2.17 -7.04
CA ALA A 46 11.20 1.74 -7.69
C ALA A 46 11.46 2.48 -9.02
N GLU A 47 10.69 3.52 -9.34
CA GLU A 47 10.73 4.28 -10.60
C GLU A 47 10.36 3.44 -11.85
N ASP A 48 9.75 2.27 -11.66
CA ASP A 48 9.26 1.45 -12.75
C ASP A 48 7.94 2.02 -13.31
N SER A 49 7.78 1.98 -14.63
CA SER A 49 6.48 2.21 -15.26
C SER A 49 5.66 0.91 -15.29
N LEU A 50 4.44 0.94 -14.77
CA LEU A 50 3.50 -0.19 -14.88
C LEU A 50 2.38 0.10 -15.86
N SER A 51 2.16 -0.81 -16.80
CA SER A 51 0.94 -0.83 -17.61
C SER A 51 -0.11 -1.79 -17.03
N VAL A 52 -1.35 -1.64 -17.48
CA VAL A 52 -2.43 -2.61 -17.17
C VAL A 52 -2.03 -4.03 -17.56
N THR A 53 -1.36 -4.20 -18.70
CA THR A 53 -0.95 -5.53 -19.19
C THR A 53 0.06 -6.18 -18.25
N ASP A 54 1.04 -5.42 -17.76
CA ASP A 54 2.07 -5.93 -16.84
C ASP A 54 1.43 -6.45 -15.55
N VAL A 55 0.53 -5.67 -14.95
CA VAL A 55 -0.15 -6.05 -13.71
C VAL A 55 -1.09 -7.24 -13.93
N THR A 56 -1.83 -7.29 -15.05
CA THR A 56 -2.71 -8.44 -15.35
C THR A 56 -1.95 -9.71 -15.73
N GLY A 57 -0.71 -9.58 -16.20
CA GLY A 57 0.17 -10.70 -16.56
C GLY A 57 0.90 -11.29 -15.36
N ASP A 58 0.96 -10.60 -14.22
CA ASP A 58 1.57 -11.11 -13.00
C ASP A 58 0.69 -12.21 -12.36
N ALA A 59 1.08 -13.46 -12.60
CA ALA A 59 0.41 -14.64 -12.04
C ALA A 59 0.39 -14.68 -10.51
N SER A 60 1.27 -13.94 -9.82
CA SER A 60 1.26 -13.83 -8.37
C SER A 60 0.06 -13.03 -7.84
N LEU A 61 -0.52 -12.15 -8.66
CA LEU A 61 -1.68 -11.32 -8.31
C LEU A 61 -3.01 -12.02 -8.56
N GLY A 62 -3.02 -13.14 -9.29
CA GLY A 62 -4.20 -13.96 -9.57
C GLY A 62 -4.46 -14.13 -11.06
N SER A 63 -5.66 -14.59 -11.43
CA SER A 63 -5.99 -14.76 -12.85
C SER A 63 -6.15 -13.39 -13.54
N PRO A 64 -5.79 -13.26 -14.83
CA PRO A 64 -5.84 -11.99 -15.54
C PRO A 64 -7.21 -11.29 -15.48
N VAL A 65 -8.30 -12.08 -15.59
CA VAL A 65 -9.68 -11.58 -15.49
C VAL A 65 -9.95 -10.98 -14.10
N THR A 66 -9.52 -11.67 -13.04
CA THR A 66 -9.73 -11.22 -11.66
C THR A 66 -8.94 -9.94 -11.39
N VAL A 67 -7.67 -9.90 -11.81
CA VAL A 67 -6.81 -8.71 -11.64
C VAL A 67 -7.38 -7.52 -12.41
N HIS A 68 -7.83 -7.74 -13.65
CA HIS A 68 -8.45 -6.69 -14.45
C HIS A 68 -9.71 -6.11 -13.79
N LEU A 69 -10.59 -6.96 -13.25
CA LEU A 69 -11.77 -6.51 -12.50
C LEU A 69 -11.38 -5.67 -11.26
N ARG A 70 -10.30 -6.04 -10.57
CA ARG A 70 -9.84 -5.33 -9.38
C ARG A 70 -9.13 -4.01 -9.71
N LEU A 71 -8.40 -3.95 -10.81
CA LEU A 71 -7.88 -2.67 -11.35
C LEU A 71 -9.02 -1.72 -11.68
N LYS A 72 -10.09 -2.21 -12.34
CA LYS A 72 -11.28 -1.41 -12.61
C LYS A 72 -11.95 -0.90 -11.33
N SER A 73 -12.02 -1.74 -10.29
CA SER A 73 -12.52 -1.35 -8.96
C SER A 73 -11.65 -0.26 -8.31
N LEU A 74 -10.32 -0.40 -8.37
CA LEU A 74 -9.37 0.60 -7.85
C LEU A 74 -9.49 1.95 -8.56
N VAL A 75 -9.68 1.94 -9.89
CA VAL A 75 -9.97 3.16 -10.67
C VAL A 75 -11.28 3.78 -10.21
N ALA A 76 -12.35 2.99 -10.10
CA ALA A 76 -13.67 3.48 -9.70
C ALA A 76 -13.68 4.06 -8.26
N LYS A 77 -12.87 3.48 -7.37
CA LYS A 77 -12.66 3.96 -6.00
C LYS A 77 -11.67 5.14 -5.91
N GLY A 78 -11.06 5.55 -7.03
CA GLY A 78 -10.15 6.69 -7.09
C GLY A 78 -8.78 6.44 -6.46
N TRP A 79 -8.32 5.19 -6.37
CA TRP A 79 -6.98 4.84 -5.85
C TRP A 79 -5.90 4.88 -6.93
N ILE A 80 -6.26 4.56 -8.16
CA ILE A 80 -5.35 4.60 -9.30
C ILE A 80 -5.99 5.35 -10.47
N ALA A 81 -5.16 5.98 -11.29
CA ALA A 81 -5.53 6.58 -12.56
C ALA A 81 -4.85 5.85 -13.71
N LEU A 82 -5.51 5.84 -14.87
CA LEU A 82 -4.94 5.31 -16.10
C LEU A 82 -4.60 6.46 -17.03
N SER A 83 -3.36 6.51 -17.49
CA SER A 83 -2.85 7.51 -18.42
C SER A 83 -2.56 6.85 -19.77
N GLU A 84 -2.80 7.55 -20.86
CA GLU A 84 -2.33 7.11 -22.17
C GLU A 84 -0.81 7.21 -22.23
N THR A 85 -0.17 6.22 -22.84
CA THR A 85 1.27 6.31 -23.17
C THR A 85 1.46 6.75 -24.61
N GLU A 86 2.70 7.07 -25.00
CA GLU A 86 3.06 7.35 -26.40
C GLU A 86 2.62 6.24 -27.35
N ASP A 87 2.64 4.98 -26.87
CA ASP A 87 1.88 3.90 -27.47
C ASP A 87 0.42 4.00 -26.99
N GLY A 88 -0.45 4.62 -27.79
CA GLY A 88 -1.88 4.80 -27.47
C GLY A 88 -2.66 3.50 -27.21
N ARG A 89 -2.02 2.33 -27.35
CA ARG A 89 -2.58 1.02 -26.99
C ARG A 89 -2.25 0.58 -25.56
N ARG A 90 -1.31 1.24 -24.89
CA ARG A 90 -0.88 0.92 -23.52
C ARG A 90 -1.37 1.99 -22.55
N LYS A 91 -2.09 1.53 -21.52
CA LYS A 91 -2.52 2.37 -20.40
C LYS A 91 -1.54 2.21 -19.25
N GLN A 92 -0.87 3.29 -18.89
CA GLN A 92 0.00 3.36 -17.72
C GLN A 92 -0.83 3.58 -16.46
N ILE A 93 -0.43 2.94 -15.37
CA ILE A 93 -1.07 3.04 -14.07
C ILE A 93 -0.30 4.06 -13.24
N ASN A 94 -1.03 4.99 -12.62
CA ASN A 94 -0.50 5.97 -11.68
C ASN A 94 -1.31 5.96 -10.38
N LEU A 95 -0.67 6.30 -9.25
CA LEU A 95 -1.40 6.56 -8.00
C LEU A 95 -2.09 7.92 -8.09
N THR A 96 -3.35 7.99 -7.67
CA THR A 96 -4.05 9.27 -7.53
C THR A 96 -3.49 10.08 -6.36
N GLU A 97 -3.82 11.37 -6.31
CA GLU A 97 -3.50 12.21 -5.16
C GLU A 97 -4.12 11.66 -3.86
N ALA A 98 -5.36 11.19 -3.90
CA ALA A 98 -6.03 10.60 -2.74
C ALA A 98 -5.29 9.37 -2.20
N ALA A 99 -4.78 8.52 -3.10
CA ALA A 99 -3.96 7.36 -2.72
C ALA A 99 -2.64 7.78 -2.08
N GLN A 100 -1.96 8.77 -2.65
CA GLN A 100 -0.72 9.31 -2.09
C GLN A 100 -0.95 9.93 -0.70
N GLN A 101 -2.03 10.71 -0.53
CA GLN A 101 -2.40 11.29 0.77
C GLN A 101 -2.72 10.20 1.80
N HIS A 102 -3.38 9.11 1.40
CA HIS A 102 -3.60 7.96 2.28
C HIS A 102 -2.27 7.33 2.72
N LEU A 103 -1.33 7.08 1.79
CA LEU A 103 -0.01 6.55 2.11
C LEU A 103 0.75 7.48 3.08
N VAL A 104 0.65 8.80 2.92
CA VAL A 104 1.22 9.79 3.84
C VAL A 104 0.58 9.69 5.23
N LYS A 105 -0.74 9.54 5.35
CA LYS A 105 -1.40 9.37 6.65
C LYS A 105 -0.92 8.09 7.35
N VAL A 106 -0.84 6.98 6.62
CA VAL A 106 -0.33 5.71 7.16
C VAL A 106 1.12 5.85 7.62
N SER A 107 1.99 6.51 6.83
CA SER A 107 3.39 6.71 7.20
C SER A 107 3.55 7.62 8.42
N GLN A 108 2.72 8.65 8.56
CA GLN A 108 2.69 9.49 9.77
C GLN A 108 2.29 8.70 11.02
N CYS A 109 1.30 7.81 10.92
CA CYS A 109 0.93 6.92 12.02
C CYS A 109 2.09 5.98 12.40
N LEU A 110 2.80 5.43 11.40
CA LEU A 110 3.99 4.60 11.61
C LEU A 110 5.11 5.35 12.33
N ILE A 111 5.44 6.56 11.90
CA ILE A 111 6.49 7.40 12.52
C ILE A 111 6.13 7.68 13.98
N LYS A 112 4.87 8.07 14.24
CA LYS A 112 4.38 8.31 15.61
C LYS A 112 4.58 7.07 16.49
N ALA A 113 4.09 5.91 16.05
CA ALA A 113 4.20 4.66 16.79
C ALA A 113 5.67 4.26 17.04
N ALA A 114 6.56 4.46 16.07
CA ALA A 114 7.99 4.20 16.23
C ALA A 114 8.64 5.11 17.29
N ASP A 115 8.23 6.39 17.31
CA ASP A 115 8.81 7.45 18.13
C ASP A 115 8.23 7.51 19.56
N SER A 116 7.01 7.00 19.79
CA SER A 116 6.27 7.02 21.06
C SER A 116 7.03 6.54 22.30
N GLY A 117 8.13 5.78 22.13
CA GLY A 117 8.95 5.33 23.25
C GLY A 117 10.40 5.78 23.21
N ARG A 118 10.68 6.97 22.67
CA ARG A 118 11.90 7.75 22.97
C ARG A 118 11.73 8.74 24.13
N SER A 119 10.51 8.97 24.63
CA SER A 119 10.19 9.97 25.67
C SER A 119 9.76 9.39 27.03
N ARG A 120 10.20 8.19 27.42
CA ARG A 120 9.96 7.65 28.77
C ARG A 120 11.22 7.05 29.38
#